data_AF-A0A410WWU5-F1
#
_entry.id   AF-A0A410WWU5-F1
#
_cell.length_a   1.000
_cell.length_b   1.000
_cell.length_c   1.000
_cell.angle_alpha   90.00
_cell.angle_beta   90.00
_cell.angle_gamma   90.00
#
_symmetry.space_group_name_H-M   'P 1'
#
loop_
_entity.id
_entity.type
_entity.pdbx_description
1 polymer ?
#
loop_
_entity_poly.entity_id
_entity_poly.type
_entity_poly.pdbx_seq_one_letter_code
_entity_poly.pdbx_strand_id
1 'polypeptide(L)' 'MNDYTIGLVYSDKGCDIYFGLKTKVMNVLTAANLAGSRPYAKFYRTEDKMLLQLEYYRSEKPESSIFHV' A
#
# COMPACT_ATOMS: atom_id res chain seq x y z
N MET A 1 -11.75 2.78 20.29
CA MET A 1 -12.22 2.51 18.91
C MET A 1 -11.00 2.02 18.15
N ASN A 2 -10.99 0.78 17.65
CA ASN A 2 -9.85 0.24 16.92
C ASN A 2 -9.88 0.82 15.50
N ASP A 3 -9.00 1.79 15.22
CA ASP A 3 -8.85 2.37 13.87
C ASP A 3 -8.21 1.32 12.95
N TYR A 4 -9.03 0.67 12.13
CA TYR A 4 -8.57 -0.18 11.03
C TYR A 4 -8.27 0.68 9.80
N THR A 5 -7.22 0.35 9.07
CA THR A 5 -6.72 1.14 7.94
C THR A 5 -6.16 0.24 6.86
N ILE A 6 -5.93 0.82 5.68
CA ILE A 6 -5.30 0.14 4.55
C ILE A 6 -3.99 0.88 4.18
N GLY A 7 -2.92 0.11 4.01
CA GLY A 7 -1.64 0.57 3.51
C GLY A 7 -1.36 -0.01 2.14
N LEU A 8 -0.87 0.81 1.22
CA LEU A 8 -0.35 0.36 -0.07
C LEU A 8 1.16 0.61 -0.10
N VAL A 9 1.92 -0.41 -0.50
CA VAL A 9 3.35 -0.29 -0.72
C VAL A 9 3.68 -0.78 -2.12
N TYR A 10 4.00 0.14 -3.03
CA TYR A 10 4.20 -0.16 -4.44
C TYR A 10 5.61 0.17 -4.92
N SER A 11 6.04 -0.55 -5.94
CA SER A 11 7.39 -0.49 -6.53
C SER A 11 7.32 -0.54 -8.06
N ASP A 12 8.41 -0.79 -8.75
CA ASP A 12 8.38 -1.10 -10.19
C ASP A 12 7.98 -2.56 -10.46
N LYS A 13 8.12 -3.43 -9.46
CA LYS A 13 7.96 -4.89 -9.61
C LYS A 13 6.68 -5.44 -9.00
N GLY A 14 6.04 -4.68 -8.12
CA GLY A 14 4.95 -5.19 -7.31
C GLY A 14 4.27 -4.13 -6.46
N CYS A 15 3.02 -4.40 -6.10
CA CYS A 15 2.22 -3.64 -5.15
C CYS A 15 1.70 -4.58 -4.05
N ASP A 16 2.02 -4.27 -2.80
CA ASP A 16 1.54 -5.00 -1.63
C ASP A 16 0.48 -4.17 -0.89
N ILE A 17 -0.63 -4.82 -0.56
CA ILE A 17 -1.75 -4.21 0.17
C ILE A 17 -1.81 -4.80 1.57
N TYR A 18 -1.79 -3.94 2.59
CA TYR A 18 -1.85 -4.31 4.01
C TYR A 18 -3.14 -3.81 4.64
N PHE A 19 -3.89 -4.69 5.30
CA PHE A 19 -5.09 -4.33 6.07
C PHE A 19 -4.90 -4.64 7.56
N GLY A 20 -5.25 -3.71 8.44
CA GLY A 20 -5.22 -3.97 9.87
C GLY A 20 -5.27 -2.73 10.74
N LEU A 21 -4.90 -2.88 12.01
CA LEU A 21 -4.81 -1.76 12.94
C LEU A 21 -3.84 -0.70 12.41
N LYS A 22 -4.23 0.57 12.54
CA LYS A 22 -3.46 1.75 12.10
C LYS A 22 -1.99 1.68 12.50
N THR A 23 -1.70 1.30 13.75
CA THR A 23 -0.33 1.21 14.27
C THR A 23 0.50 0.16 13.51
N LYS A 24 -0.08 -1.01 13.26
CA LYS A 24 0.57 -2.09 12.49
C LYS A 24 0.82 -1.66 11.05
N VAL A 25 -0.18 -1.07 10.40
CA VAL A 25 -0.06 -0.59 9.01
C VAL A 25 0.98 0.52 8.90
N MET A 26 0.96 1.51 9.79
CA MET A 26 1.96 2.59 9.81
C MET A 26 3.38 2.06 10.01
N ASN A 27 3.60 1.07 10.89
CA ASN A 27 4.91 0.47 11.06
C ASN A 27 5.44 -0.16 9.76
N VAL A 28 4.58 -0.84 9.00
CA VAL A 28 4.94 -1.41 7.69
C VAL A 28 5.28 -0.32 6.69
N LEU A 29 4.46 0.74 6.60
CA LEU A 29 4.70 1.86 5.69
C LEU A 29 6.01 2.59 6.03
N THR A 30 6.28 2.82 7.31
CA THR A 30 7.53 3.44 7.78
C THR A 30 8.74 2.56 7.47
N ALA A 31 8.66 1.25 7.73
CA ALA A 31 9.73 0.31 7.40
C ALA A 31 10.01 0.25 5.89
N ALA A 32 8.97 0.25 5.06
CA ALA A 32 9.10 0.27 3.61
C ALA A 32 9.76 1.56 3.09
N ASN A 33 9.43 2.72 3.68
CA ASN A 33 10.08 3.99 3.36
C ASN A 33 11.55 4.02 3.77
N LEU A 34 11.89 3.44 4.93
CA LEU A 34 13.28 3.40 5.43
C LEU A 34 14.16 2.43 4.63
N ALA A 35 13.59 1.34 4.12
CA ALA A 35 14.33 0.32 3.39
C ALA A 35 14.85 0.80 2.02
N GLY A 36 14.41 1.96 1.51
CA GLY A 36 14.78 2.47 0.18
C GLY A 36 14.29 1.61 -1.00
N SER A 37 13.76 0.42 -0.72
CA SER A 37 13.38 -0.60 -1.71
C SER A 37 12.04 -0.32 -2.40
N ARG A 38 11.22 0.59 -1.86
CA ARG A 38 9.86 0.82 -2.36
C ARG A 38 9.56 2.31 -2.37
N PRO A 39 9.53 2.95 -3.54
CA PRO A 39 9.52 4.41 -3.65
C PRO A 39 8.23 5.06 -3.11
N TYR A 40 7.16 4.30 -2.88
CA TYR A 40 5.89 4.90 -2.48
C TYR A 40 5.07 4.00 -1.54
N ALA A 41 5.07 4.33 -0.26
CA ALA A 41 4.19 3.76 0.75
C ALA A 41 3.10 4.80 1.09
N LYS A 42 1.82 4.44 0.95
CA LYS A 42 0.70 5.39 1.11
C LYS A 42 -0.41 4.83 1.98
N PHE A 43 -0.97 5.73 2.78
CA PHE A 43 -1.99 5.46 3.78
C PHE A 43 -3.39 5.81 3.25
N TYR A 44 -4.36 4.93 3.47
CA TYR A 44 -5.75 5.11 3.07
C TYR A 44 -6.71 4.88 4.23
N ARG A 45 -7.63 5.84 4.42
CA ARG A 45 -8.70 5.77 5.42
C ARG A 45 -9.88 4.90 4.99
N THR A 46 -10.08 4.73 3.68
CA THR A 46 -11.20 3.98 3.10
C THR A 46 -10.72 3.12 1.95
N GLU A 47 -11.43 2.02 1.70
CA GLU A 47 -11.13 1.07 0.64
C GLU A 47 -11.27 1.69 -0.76
N ASP A 48 -12.29 2.52 -0.99
CA ASP A 48 -12.50 3.16 -2.30
C ASP A 48 -11.30 3.99 -2.76
N LYS A 49 -10.69 4.76 -1.86
CA LYS A 49 -9.51 5.57 -2.18
C LYS A 49 -8.29 4.71 -2.48
N MET A 50 -8.19 3.56 -1.85
CA MET A 50 -7.14 2.59 -2.08
C MET A 50 -7.31 1.94 -3.46
N LEU A 51 -8.54 1.51 -3.79
CA LEU A 51 -8.87 0.92 -5.07
C LEU A 51 -8.61 1.88 -6.24
N LEU A 52 -8.99 3.16 -6.11
CA LEU A 52 -8.67 4.17 -7.13
C LEU A 52 -7.16 4.32 -7.36
N GLN A 53 -6.34 4.27 -6.31
CA GLN A 53 -4.89 4.28 -6.48
C GLN A 53 -4.39 3.00 -7.14
N LEU A 54 -4.97 1.85 -6.78
CA LEU A 54 -4.60 0.56 -7.34
C LEU A 54 -4.89 0.51 -8.85
N GLU A 55 -6.04 1.02 -9.27
CA GLU A 55 -6.42 1.13 -10.69
C GLU A 55 -5.47 2.06 -11.45
N TYR A 56 -5.16 3.23 -10.89
CA TYR A 56 -4.15 4.13 -11.45
C TYR A 56 -2.81 3.43 -11.63
N TYR A 57 -2.35 2.71 -10.59
CA TYR A 57 -1.09 1.99 -10.63
C TYR A 57 -1.09 0.84 -11.65
N ARG A 58 -2.19 0.09 -11.79
CA ARG A 58 -2.36 -0.93 -12.84
C ARG A 58 -2.27 -0.32 -14.23
N SER A 59 -2.81 0.88 -14.42
CA SER A 59 -2.73 1.59 -15.69
C SER A 59 -1.31 2.04 -16.02
N GLU A 60 -0.53 2.48 -15.04
CA GLU A 60 0.86 2.90 -15.25
C GLU A 60 1.84 1.72 -15.38
N LYS A 61 1.56 0.61 -14.66
CA LYS A 61 2.43 -0.57 -14.58
C LYS A 61 1.61 -1.85 -14.71
N PRO A 62 1.11 -2.17 -15.91
CA PRO A 62 0.27 -3.35 -16.13
C PRO A 62 0.99 -4.67 -15.86
N GLU A 63 2.32 -4.69 -15.96
CA GLU A 63 3.13 -5.88 -15.69
C GLU A 63 3.44 -6.11 -14.20
N SER A 64 3.09 -5.16 -13.33
CA SER A 64 3.32 -5.29 -11.91
C SER A 64 2.34 -6.28 -11.28
N SER A 65 2.86 -7.19 -10.45
CA SER A 65 2.04 -8.09 -9.65
C SER A 65 1.44 -7.38 -8.43
N ILE A 66 0.24 -7.80 -8.01
CA ILE A 66 -0.45 -7.25 -6.82
C ILE A 66 -0.62 -8.37 -5.81
N PHE A 67 -0.17 -8.13 -4.58
CA PHE A 67 -0.20 -9.09 -3.49
C PHE A 67 -1.02 -8.53 -2.32
N HIS A 68 -1.85 -9.37 -1.72
CA HIS A 68 -2.56 -9.07 -0.47
C HIS A 68 -1.80 -9.72 0.69
N VAL A 69 -1.44 -8.94 1.71
CA VAL A 69 -0.55 -9.35 2.81
C VAL A 69 -1.19 -9.11 4.17
#